data_AF-T1AZH8-F1
#
_entry.id   AF-T1AZH8-F1
#
_cell.length_a   1.000
_cell.length_b   1.000
_cell.length_c   1.000
_cell.angle_alpha   90.00
_cell.angle_beta   90.00
_cell.angle_gamma   90.00
#
_symmetry.space_group_name_H-M   'P 1'
#
loop_
_entity.id
_entity.type
_entity.pdbx_description
1 polymer ?
#
loop_
_entity_poly.entity_id
_entity_poly.type
_entity_poly.pdbx_seq_one_letter_code
_entity_poly.pdbx_strand_id
1 'polypeptide(L)'
;EDCPFVIEADEYDTAFFDKRSKFVHYRPRIAVLNNLEYDHADIFPDVAAIQRQFHHLLRTVPGNGRLIVNAEDARLAEVLAMGCWTPVESFGIDAGDWRARLLAADGSAFEVRRG
;
A
#
# COMPACT_ATOMS: atom_id res chain seq x y z
N GLU A 1 -10.87 25.91 1.34
CA GLU A 1 -10.43 24.94 0.32
C GLU A 1 -9.70 23.82 1.03
N ASP A 2 -10.12 22.57 0.85
CA ASP A 2 -9.40 21.42 1.42
C ASP A 2 -8.16 21.16 0.56
N CYS A 3 -7.00 21.59 1.07
CA CYS A 3 -5.71 21.24 0.48
C CYS A 3 -5.43 19.75 0.77
N PRO A 4 -5.05 18.93 -0.23
CA PRO A 4 -4.66 17.55 0.03
C PRO A 4 -3.41 17.51 0.92
N PHE A 5 -3.47 16.69 1.97
CA PHE A 5 -2.31 16.36 2.80
C PHE A 5 -1.73 15.02 2.35
N VAL A 6 -0.42 15.00 2.06
CA VAL A 6 0.29 13.80 1.61
C VAL A 6 1.32 13.45 2.67
N ILE A 7 1.34 12.18 3.08
CA ILE A 7 2.24 11.66 4.11
C ILE A 7 2.73 10.27 3.72
N GLU A 8 3.98 9.98 4.03
CA GLU A 8 4.55 8.63 3.96
C GLU A 8 3.99 7.77 5.11
N ALA A 9 3.46 6.61 4.77
CA ALA A 9 2.74 5.74 5.69
C ALA A 9 3.63 4.56 6.11
N ASP A 10 4.62 4.88 6.93
CA ASP A 10 5.63 3.93 7.40
C ASP A 10 5.07 2.93 8.43
N GLU A 11 5.47 1.67 8.32
CA GLU A 11 4.97 0.54 9.10
C GLU A 11 5.51 0.44 10.54
N TYR A 12 6.48 1.28 10.94
CA TYR A 12 7.01 1.27 12.30
C TYR A 12 5.92 1.42 13.39
N ASP A 13 6.21 0.87 14.57
CA ASP A 13 5.42 1.05 15.79
C ASP A 13 5.05 2.52 16.03
N THR A 14 3.79 2.77 16.41
CA THR A 14 3.28 4.12 16.69
C THR A 14 3.96 4.75 17.90
N ALA A 15 4.13 3.96 18.96
CA ALA A 15 4.78 4.37 20.20
C ALA A 15 5.19 3.12 21.00
N PHE A 16 6.04 3.29 22.01
CA PHE A 16 6.43 2.20 22.93
C PHE A 16 5.24 1.42 23.54
N PHE A 17 4.08 2.06 23.66
CA PHE A 17 2.84 1.50 24.20
C PHE A 17 1.76 1.19 23.14
N ASP A 18 2.01 1.50 21.86
CA ASP A 18 1.11 1.16 20.76
C ASP A 18 1.91 0.49 19.63
N LYS A 19 1.95 -0.84 19.68
CA LYS A 19 2.61 -1.71 18.69
C LYS A 19 1.85 -1.83 17.36
N ARG A 20 0.84 -0.99 17.13
CA ARG A 20 0.21 -0.87 15.81
C ARG A 20 1.03 0.08 14.97
N SER A 21 1.07 -0.15 13.67
CA SER A 21 1.75 0.74 12.74
C SER A 21 1.11 2.14 12.74
N LYS A 22 1.95 3.18 12.64
CA LYS A 22 1.54 4.61 12.68
C LYS A 22 0.39 4.93 11.72
N PHE A 23 0.39 4.30 10.56
CA PHE A 23 -0.56 4.57 9.49
C PHE A 23 -2.03 4.29 9.85
N VAL A 24 -2.30 3.47 10.88
CA VAL A 24 -3.69 3.19 11.32
C VAL A 24 -4.37 4.46 11.86
N HIS A 25 -3.59 5.45 12.30
CA HIS A 25 -4.10 6.71 12.83
C HIS A 25 -4.37 7.76 11.76
N TYR A 26 -3.84 7.59 10.53
CA TYR A 26 -3.95 8.60 9.48
C TYR A 26 -5.32 8.63 8.82
N ARG A 27 -6.05 7.52 8.84
CA ARG A 27 -7.38 7.35 8.23
C ARG A 27 -7.46 7.96 6.81
N PRO A 28 -6.59 7.51 5.90
CA PRO A 28 -6.47 8.13 4.58
C PRO A 28 -7.73 7.91 3.75
N ARG A 29 -8.06 8.91 2.90
CA ARG A 29 -9.09 8.73 1.86
C ARG A 29 -8.56 7.96 0.65
N ILE A 30 -7.26 8.12 0.37
CA ILE A 30 -6.54 7.40 -0.69
C ILE A 30 -5.28 6.80 -0.05
N ALA A 31 -5.08 5.49 -0.19
CA ALA A 31 -3.86 4.82 0.25
C ALA A 31 -3.15 4.19 -0.95
N VAL A 32 -1.84 4.42 -1.04
CA VAL A 32 -0.97 3.79 -2.04
C VAL A 32 -0.16 2.71 -1.36
N LEU A 33 -0.25 1.46 -1.84
CA LEU A 33 0.48 0.31 -1.34
C LEU A 33 1.52 -0.08 -2.39
N ASN A 34 2.79 0.24 -2.11
CA ASN A 34 3.86 0.13 -3.10
C ASN A 34 4.48 -1.26 -3.17
N ASN A 35 4.87 -1.80 -2.02
CA ASN A 35 5.39 -3.16 -1.85
C ASN A 35 5.18 -3.59 -0.38
N LEU A 36 5.39 -4.86 -0.08
CA LEU A 36 5.37 -5.40 1.29
C LEU A 36 6.56 -6.35 1.48
N GLU A 37 7.63 -5.83 2.07
CA GLU A 37 8.86 -6.57 2.38
C GLU A 37 8.98 -6.88 3.88
N TYR A 38 9.88 -7.80 4.24
CA TYR A 38 10.10 -8.18 5.64
C TYR A 38 11.44 -7.60 6.12
N ASP A 39 11.46 -6.27 6.21
CA ASP A 39 12.71 -5.51 6.44
C ASP A 39 12.89 -5.05 7.90
N HIS A 40 11.86 -5.27 8.73
CA HIS A 40 11.82 -4.88 10.15
C HIS A 40 11.63 -6.09 11.08
N ALA A 41 12.52 -7.07 10.94
CA ALA A 41 12.49 -8.31 11.73
C ALA A 41 12.72 -8.11 13.24
N ASP A 42 13.20 -6.93 13.63
CA ASP A 42 13.36 -6.51 15.02
C ASP A 42 12.03 -6.08 15.68
N ILE A 43 11.04 -5.68 14.86
CA ILE A 43 9.74 -5.17 15.31
C ILE A 43 8.65 -6.21 15.06
N PHE A 44 8.66 -6.85 13.89
CA PHE A 44 7.66 -7.83 13.51
C PHE A 44 8.22 -9.25 13.64
N PRO A 45 7.46 -10.19 14.24
CA PRO A 45 7.92 -11.57 14.40
C PRO A 45 7.93 -12.37 13.10
N ASP A 46 7.09 -11.98 12.13
CA ASP A 46 6.94 -12.63 10.83
C ASP A 46 6.28 -11.69 9.82
N VAL A 47 6.36 -12.05 8.52
CA VAL A 47 5.67 -11.33 7.43
C VAL A 47 4.16 -11.25 7.64
N ALA A 48 3.56 -12.28 8.26
CA ALA A 48 2.13 -12.31 8.53
C ALA A 48 1.71 -11.19 9.51
N ALA A 49 2.59 -10.79 10.44
CA ALA A 49 2.36 -9.65 11.31
C ALA A 49 2.31 -8.33 10.54
N ILE A 50 3.20 -8.13 9.57
CA ILE A 50 3.19 -6.96 8.69
C ILE A 50 1.92 -6.94 7.85
N GLN A 51 1.56 -8.07 7.23
CA GLN A 51 0.33 -8.21 6.45
C GLN A 51 -0.92 -7.90 7.29
N ARG A 52 -0.96 -8.30 8.56
CA ARG A 52 -2.05 -7.92 9.48
C ARG A 52 -2.12 -6.41 9.70
N GLN A 53 -1.00 -5.72 9.84
CA GLN A 53 -0.99 -4.26 9.97
C GLN A 53 -1.51 -3.58 8.70
N PHE A 54 -1.04 -4.00 7.53
CA PHE A 54 -1.56 -3.49 6.25
C PHE A 54 -3.06 -3.76 6.10
N HIS A 55 -3.54 -4.94 6.50
CA HIS A 55 -4.97 -5.22 6.52
C HIS A 55 -5.73 -4.30 7.48
N HIS A 56 -5.16 -3.96 8.64
CA HIS A 56 -5.73 -2.96 9.55
C HIS A 56 -5.80 -1.57 8.90
N LEU A 57 -4.81 -1.15 8.11
CA LEU A 57 -4.88 0.09 7.31
C LEU A 57 -6.07 0.07 6.37
N LEU A 58 -6.27 -1.03 5.63
CA LEU A 58 -7.34 -1.12 4.63
C LEU A 58 -8.73 -0.93 5.26
N ARG A 59 -8.91 -1.38 6.50
CA ARG A 59 -10.14 -1.20 7.28
C ARG A 59 -10.41 0.26 7.67
N THR A 60 -9.40 1.12 7.64
CA THR A 60 -9.55 2.55 7.95
C THR A 60 -9.90 3.40 6.73
N VAL A 61 -9.67 2.87 5.52
CA VAL A 61 -9.99 3.56 4.27
C VAL A 61 -11.49 3.45 4.01
N PRO A 62 -12.20 4.55 3.75
CA PRO A 62 -13.65 4.49 3.55
C PRO A 62 -14.02 3.84 2.21
N GLY A 63 -15.23 3.30 2.09
CA GLY A 63 -15.72 2.68 0.85
C GLY A 63 -15.89 3.64 -0.33
N ASN A 64 -15.94 4.95 -0.07
CA ASN A 64 -15.91 6.00 -1.10
C ASN A 64 -14.48 6.58 -1.32
N GLY A 65 -13.47 5.92 -0.76
CA GLY A 65 -12.05 6.20 -0.96
C GLY A 65 -11.44 5.46 -2.16
N ARG A 66 -10.13 5.27 -2.14
CA ARG A 66 -9.38 4.53 -3.16
C ARG A 66 -8.17 3.82 -2.57
N LEU A 67 -7.94 2.59 -2.99
CA LEU A 67 -6.66 1.91 -2.83
C LEU A 67 -5.94 1.90 -4.18
N ILE A 68 -4.65 2.24 -4.18
CA ILE A 68 -3.76 2.14 -5.34
C ILE A 68 -2.70 1.11 -4.99
N VAL A 69 -2.71 -0.05 -5.64
CA VAL A 69 -1.96 -1.24 -5.17
C VAL A 69 -1.04 -1.76 -6.25
N ASN A 70 0.20 -2.10 -5.90
CA ASN A 70 1.09 -2.79 -6.81
C ASN A 70 0.54 -4.19 -7.14
N ALA A 71 0.27 -4.44 -8.42
CA ALA A 71 -0.32 -5.68 -8.94
C ALA A 71 0.66 -6.86 -8.92
N GLU A 72 1.96 -6.59 -8.82
CA GLU A 72 3.02 -7.59 -8.92
C GLU A 72 3.50 -8.07 -7.54
N ASP A 73 2.99 -7.47 -6.46
CA ASP A 73 3.31 -7.89 -5.09
C ASP A 73 2.30 -8.95 -4.61
N ALA A 74 2.79 -10.19 -4.50
CA ALA A 74 1.99 -11.32 -4.04
C ALA A 74 1.48 -11.15 -2.60
N ARG A 75 2.24 -10.49 -1.72
CA ARG A 75 1.85 -10.29 -0.32
C ARG A 75 0.77 -9.23 -0.19
N LEU A 76 0.78 -8.20 -1.03
CA LEU A 76 -0.33 -7.25 -1.13
C LEU A 76 -1.59 -7.92 -1.66
N ALA A 77 -1.47 -8.84 -2.62
CA ALA A 77 -2.61 -9.65 -3.06
C ALA A 77 -3.20 -10.50 -1.93
N GLU A 78 -2.35 -11.12 -1.10
CA GLU A 78 -2.79 -11.84 0.11
C GLU A 78 -3.49 -10.91 1.11
N VAL A 79 -2.97 -9.70 1.35
CA VAL A 79 -3.61 -8.70 2.22
C VAL A 79 -4.99 -8.30 1.72
N LEU A 80 -5.16 -8.08 0.41
CA LEU A 80 -6.46 -7.79 -0.19
C LEU A 80 -7.43 -8.97 -0.02
N ALA A 81 -6.95 -10.20 -0.14
CA ALA A 81 -7.75 -11.41 0.04
C ALA A 81 -8.24 -11.61 1.49
N MET A 82 -7.56 -11.02 2.49
CA MET A 82 -8.05 -10.99 3.88
C MET A 82 -9.32 -10.14 4.04
N GLY A 83 -9.62 -9.24 3.08
CA GLY A 83 -10.83 -8.44 3.02
C GLY A 83 -10.56 -7.00 2.58
N CYS A 84 -11.40 -6.50 1.67
CA CYS A 84 -11.30 -5.14 1.13
C CYS A 84 -12.71 -4.57 0.87
N TRP A 85 -12.94 -3.34 1.33
CA TRP A 85 -14.24 -2.64 1.21
C TRP A 85 -14.15 -1.35 0.40
N THR A 86 -12.95 -0.98 -0.02
CA THR A 86 -12.66 0.21 -0.79
C THR A 86 -12.35 -0.19 -2.24
N PRO A 87 -12.82 0.57 -3.24
CA PRO A 87 -12.43 0.35 -4.62
C PRO A 87 -10.91 0.33 -4.80
N VAL A 88 -10.42 -0.65 -5.54
CA VAL A 88 -9.00 -0.86 -5.83
C VAL A 88 -8.72 -0.42 -7.27
N GLU A 89 -7.63 0.32 -7.47
CA GLU A 89 -6.94 0.44 -8.75
C GLU A 89 -5.52 -0.12 -8.56
N SER A 90 -5.02 -0.77 -9.59
CA SER A 90 -3.74 -1.47 -9.53
C SER A 90 -2.72 -0.90 -10.50
N PHE A 91 -1.44 -0.98 -10.17
CA PHE A 91 -0.35 -0.54 -11.03
C PHE A 91 0.76 -1.59 -11.12
N GLY A 92 1.54 -1.56 -12.20
CA GLY A 92 2.70 -2.43 -12.39
C GLY A 92 3.44 -2.16 -13.69
N ILE A 93 4.40 -3.02 -14.02
CA ILE A 93 5.10 -3.06 -15.31
C ILE A 93 4.38 -4.04 -16.25
N ASP A 94 4.24 -5.29 -15.81
CA ASP A 94 3.67 -6.40 -16.56
C ASP A 94 2.19 -6.64 -16.24
N ALA A 95 1.74 -6.21 -15.05
CA ALA A 95 0.37 -6.39 -14.56
C ALA A 95 -0.28 -5.09 -14.06
N GLY A 96 -1.58 -5.14 -13.80
CA GLY A 96 -2.37 -4.02 -13.25
C GLY A 96 -3.19 -3.23 -14.28
N ASP A 97 -4.06 -2.37 -13.75
CA ASP A 97 -4.92 -1.45 -14.52
C ASP A 97 -4.07 -0.35 -15.17
N TRP A 98 -3.10 0.17 -14.42
CA TRP A 98 -2.09 1.11 -14.86
C TRP A 98 -0.77 0.39 -15.11
N ARG A 99 -0.17 0.61 -16.28
CA ARG A 99 1.08 -0.04 -16.65
C ARG A 99 2.13 0.95 -17.10
N ALA A 100 3.35 0.79 -16.61
CA ALA A 100 4.50 1.52 -17.09
C ALA A 100 5.31 0.66 -18.07
N ARG A 101 5.59 1.20 -19.26
CA ARG A 101 6.53 0.61 -20.22
C ARG A 101 7.83 1.40 -20.19
N LEU A 102 8.90 0.77 -19.72
CA LEU A 102 10.22 1.41 -19.66
C LEU A 102 10.72 1.77 -21.06
N LEU A 103 11.09 3.04 -21.25
CA LEU A 103 11.81 3.52 -22.43
C LEU A 103 13.32 3.52 -22.18
N ALA A 104 13.73 3.71 -20.93
CA ALA A 104 15.09 3.55 -20.44
C ALA A 104 15.13 2.46 -19.37
N ALA A 105 16.17 1.62 -19.38
CA ALA A 105 16.29 0.46 -18.48
C ALA A 105 16.43 0.85 -17.00
N ASP A 106 16.88 2.07 -16.71
CA ASP A 106 17.02 2.62 -15.35
C ASP A 106 15.71 3.23 -14.81
N GLY A 107 14.63 3.21 -15.60
CA GLY A 107 13.35 3.80 -15.22
C GLY A 107 13.29 5.32 -15.29
N SER A 108 14.36 6.00 -15.76
CA SER A 108 14.38 7.46 -15.90
C SER A 108 13.37 7.99 -16.93
N ALA A 109 12.99 7.14 -17.89
CA ALA A 109 11.97 7.42 -18.89
C ALA A 109 11.06 6.20 -19.09
N PHE A 110 9.75 6.42 -19.05
CA PHE A 110 8.73 5.39 -19.26
C PHE A 110 7.45 6.00 -19.83
N GLU A 111 6.66 5.17 -20.50
CA GLU A 111 5.30 5.51 -20.89
C GLU A 111 4.30 4.94 -19.89
N VAL A 112 3.27 5.72 -19.55
CA VAL A 112 2.14 5.25 -18.75
C VAL A 112 0.98 4.91 -19.66
N ARG A 113 0.38 3.75 -19.44
CA ARG A 113 -0.81 3.28 -20.16
C ARG A 113 -1.86 2.82 -19.15
N ARG A 114 -3.13 2.96 -19.52
CA ARG A 114 -4.25 2.40 -18.78
C ARG A 114 -4.99 1.43 -19.70
N GLY A 115 -5.22 0.21 -19.22
CA GLY A 115 -6.04 -0.81 -19.88
C GLY A 115 -7.52 -0.60 -19.60
#